data_AF-G3YGJ1-F1
#
_entry.id   AF-G3YGJ1-F1
#
_cell.length_a   1.000
_cell.length_b   1.000
_cell.length_c   1.000
_cell.angle_alpha   90.00
_cell.angle_beta   90.00
_cell.angle_gamma   90.00
#
_symmetry.space_group_name_H-M   'P 1'
#
loop_
_entity.id
_entity.type
_entity.pdbx_description
1 polymer ?
#
loop_
_entity_poly.entity_id
_entity_poly.type
_entity_poly.pdbx_seq_one_letter_code
_entity_poly.pdbx_strand_id
1 'polypeptide(L)'
;MIAKFYDPLYHDRDDGNPFRAADYDYSHECASYKRLSELQGSAIPQSFGSYTFKTEIDGHPRQVRLILIERVNGLPMSRLEPKRFSTEERQDIMKQIVEAESALYAKDVFHEDLCPRNILIEWSGLERVRVVIIDFGKSVIGRSRNPSNSEEESQWFPGVPISPLLRWNIYYGYPNSFEDWIDWSWQEWLEFQYKETESAITDEQRQMW
;
A
#
# COMPACT_ATOMS: atom_id res chain seq x y z
N MET A 1 -19.49 1.88 -3.18
CA MET A 1 -19.03 1.09 -2.03
C MET A 1 -18.82 -0.37 -2.47
N ILE A 2 -17.81 -1.03 -1.91
CA ILE A 2 -17.51 -2.45 -2.05
C ILE A 2 -17.45 -3.07 -0.65
N ALA A 3 -17.90 -4.33 -0.52
CA ALA A 3 -17.69 -5.14 0.68
C ALA A 3 -16.57 -6.16 0.42
N LYS A 4 -15.52 -6.14 1.25
CA LYS A 4 -14.45 -7.16 1.23
C LYS A 4 -14.66 -8.09 2.42
N PHE A 5 -14.83 -9.38 2.16
CA PHE A 5 -15.07 -10.41 3.17
C PHE A 5 -13.77 -11.13 3.51
N TYR A 6 -13.57 -11.43 4.80
CA TYR A 6 -12.47 -12.20 5.34
C TYR A 6 -13.05 -13.48 5.93
N ASP A 7 -13.06 -14.48 5.07
CA ASP A 7 -13.79 -15.71 5.27
C ASP A 7 -12.80 -16.86 5.37
N PRO A 8 -12.56 -17.46 6.56
CA PRO A 8 -11.59 -18.54 6.72
C PRO A 8 -11.81 -19.78 5.85
N LEU A 9 -13.02 -20.03 5.32
CA LEU A 9 -13.24 -21.19 4.43
C LEU A 9 -12.72 -20.93 3.01
N TYR A 10 -12.71 -19.66 2.60
CA TYR A 10 -12.25 -19.24 1.28
C TYR A 10 -10.93 -18.44 1.34
N HIS A 11 -10.31 -18.37 2.52
CA HIS A 11 -9.06 -17.64 2.74
C HIS A 11 -7.88 -18.54 2.39
N ASP A 12 -7.36 -18.36 1.18
CA ASP A 12 -6.21 -19.10 0.70
C ASP A 12 -4.93 -18.52 1.31
N ARG A 13 -4.43 -19.15 2.37
CA ARG A 13 -3.10 -18.89 2.92
C ARG A 13 -2.38 -20.18 3.27
N ASP A 14 -1.11 -20.19 2.90
CA ASP A 14 -0.14 -21.28 3.10
C ASP A 14 0.36 -21.40 4.57
N ASP A 15 -0.27 -20.68 5.52
CA ASP A 15 0.18 -20.60 6.91
C ASP A 15 -0.34 -21.75 7.80
N GLY A 16 -1.06 -22.70 7.20
CA GLY A 16 -1.65 -23.87 7.83
C GLY A 16 -2.86 -23.59 8.73
N ASN A 17 -3.23 -22.32 8.97
CA ASN A 17 -4.39 -21.96 9.78
C ASN A 17 -5.18 -20.80 9.13
N PRO A 18 -6.20 -21.12 8.31
CA PRO A 18 -6.94 -20.10 7.57
C PRO A 18 -7.72 -19.13 8.46
N PHE A 19 -8.06 -19.52 9.71
CA PHE A 19 -8.71 -18.61 10.67
C PHE A 19 -7.75 -17.53 11.13
N ARG A 20 -6.51 -17.90 11.47
CA ARG A 20 -5.47 -16.95 11.85
C ARG A 20 -5.12 -16.04 10.68
N ALA A 21 -5.01 -16.61 9.48
CA ALA A 21 -4.74 -15.87 8.26
C ALA A 21 -5.82 -14.82 7.95
N ALA A 22 -7.11 -15.20 7.99
CA ALA A 22 -8.20 -14.26 7.74
C ALA A 22 -8.29 -13.17 8.82
N ASP A 23 -8.07 -13.55 10.09
CA ASP A 23 -8.05 -12.61 11.22
C ASP A 23 -6.89 -11.60 11.10
N TYR A 24 -5.71 -12.07 10.71
CA TYR A 24 -4.54 -11.21 10.46
C TYR A 24 -4.85 -10.22 9.34
N ASP A 25 -5.31 -10.67 8.16
CA ASP A 25 -5.58 -9.75 7.04
C ASP A 25 -6.66 -8.73 7.39
N TYR A 26 -7.73 -9.17 8.06
CA TYR A 26 -8.80 -8.27 8.51
C TYR A 26 -8.28 -7.21 9.51
N SER A 27 -7.54 -7.65 10.53
CA SER A 27 -7.12 -6.78 11.64
C SER A 27 -6.11 -5.73 11.17
N HIS A 28 -5.16 -6.11 10.33
CA HIS A 28 -4.15 -5.21 9.78
C HIS A 28 -4.77 -4.22 8.80
N GLU A 29 -5.65 -4.67 7.90
CA GLU A 29 -6.32 -3.76 6.98
C GLU A 29 -7.23 -2.75 7.70
N CYS A 30 -7.96 -3.20 8.73
CA CYS A 30 -8.72 -2.30 9.60
C CYS A 30 -7.83 -1.28 10.32
N ALA A 31 -6.66 -1.71 10.82
CA ALA A 31 -5.73 -0.84 11.51
C ALA A 31 -5.12 0.20 10.55
N SER A 32 -4.75 -0.21 9.33
CA SER A 32 -4.25 0.67 8.28
C SER A 32 -5.25 1.78 7.95
N TYR A 33 -6.52 1.44 7.68
CA TYR A 33 -7.53 2.46 7.40
C TYR A 33 -7.71 3.43 8.57
N LYS A 34 -7.66 2.96 9.82
CA LYS A 34 -7.73 3.85 11.00
C LYS A 34 -6.53 4.78 11.10
N ARG A 35 -5.32 4.28 10.84
CA ARG A 35 -4.06 5.04 10.93
C ARG A 35 -3.91 6.05 9.78
N LEU A 36 -4.43 5.72 8.61
CA LEU A 36 -4.31 6.47 7.36
C LEU A 36 -5.56 7.31 7.05
N SER A 37 -6.30 7.75 8.07
CA SER A 37 -7.57 8.49 7.91
C SER A 37 -7.43 9.74 7.01
N GLU A 38 -6.28 10.42 7.07
CA GLU A 38 -5.98 11.61 6.26
C GLU A 38 -5.77 11.31 4.77
N LEU A 39 -5.48 10.05 4.40
CA LEU A 39 -5.22 9.63 3.01
C LEU A 39 -6.46 9.03 2.33
N GLN A 40 -7.54 8.83 3.09
CA GLN A 40 -8.77 8.24 2.60
C GLN A 40 -9.49 9.15 1.62
N GLY A 41 -9.87 8.60 0.46
CA GLY A 41 -10.49 9.35 -0.63
C GLY A 41 -9.49 10.10 -1.52
N SER A 42 -8.20 10.03 -1.21
CA SER A 42 -7.12 10.51 -2.08
C SER A 42 -6.26 9.33 -2.52
N ALA A 43 -5.21 8.99 -1.77
CA ALA A 43 -4.25 7.94 -2.08
C ALA A 43 -4.75 6.52 -1.74
N ILE A 44 -5.75 6.40 -0.86
CA ILE A 44 -6.37 5.12 -0.48
C ILE A 44 -7.90 5.24 -0.51
N PRO A 45 -8.67 4.15 -0.60
CA PRO A 45 -10.13 4.18 -0.54
C PRO A 45 -10.65 4.81 0.75
N GLN A 46 -11.83 5.44 0.70
CA GLN A 46 -12.56 5.74 1.93
C GLN A 46 -13.00 4.46 2.65
N SER A 47 -12.86 4.41 3.97
CA SER A 47 -13.39 3.34 4.81
C SER A 47 -14.72 3.77 5.43
N PHE A 48 -15.75 2.95 5.24
CA PHE A 48 -17.09 3.17 5.82
C PHE A 48 -17.31 2.37 7.10
N GLY A 49 -16.38 1.48 7.44
CA GLY A 49 -16.41 0.72 8.69
C GLY A 49 -15.98 -0.73 8.54
N SER A 50 -15.86 -1.38 9.69
CA SER A 50 -15.59 -2.81 9.80
C SER A 50 -16.69 -3.50 10.59
N TYR A 51 -17.04 -4.72 10.18
CA TYR A 51 -18.25 -5.41 10.63
C TYR A 51 -17.97 -6.89 10.85
N THR A 52 -18.75 -7.50 11.74
CA THR A 52 -18.85 -8.95 11.89
C THR A 52 -20.25 -9.38 11.51
N PHE A 53 -20.36 -10.12 10.42
CA PHE A 53 -21.60 -10.71 9.94
C PHE A 53 -21.77 -12.10 10.56
N LYS A 54 -22.92 -12.36 11.17
CA LYS A 54 -23.28 -13.67 11.72
C LYS A 54 -24.27 -14.33 10.76
N THR A 55 -23.98 -15.55 10.35
CA THR A 55 -24.83 -16.33 9.44
C THR A 55 -24.83 -17.79 9.84
N GLU A 56 -25.68 -18.59 9.20
CA GLU A 56 -25.66 -20.04 9.31
C GLU A 56 -25.37 -20.63 7.92
N ILE A 57 -24.48 -21.62 7.86
CA ILE A 57 -24.21 -22.41 6.65
C ILE A 57 -24.32 -23.88 7.05
N ASP A 58 -25.19 -24.63 6.36
CA ASP A 58 -25.47 -26.04 6.65
C ASP A 58 -25.86 -26.31 8.12
N GLY A 59 -26.59 -25.37 8.75
CA GLY A 59 -27.02 -25.48 10.14
C GLY A 59 -25.93 -25.18 11.17
N HIS A 60 -24.74 -24.74 10.74
CA HIS A 60 -23.65 -24.35 11.63
C HIS A 60 -23.55 -22.82 11.73
N PRO A 61 -23.59 -22.24 12.95
CA PRO A 61 -23.42 -20.81 13.13
C PRO A 61 -22.01 -20.38 12.77
N ARG A 62 -21.91 -19.23 12.11
CA ARG A 62 -20.70 -18.76 11.48
C ARG A 62 -20.54 -17.26 11.63
N GLN A 63 -19.31 -16.83 11.84
CA GLN A 63 -18.93 -15.42 11.87
C GLN A 63 -18.00 -15.14 10.69
N VAL A 64 -18.36 -14.18 9.86
CA VAL A 64 -17.55 -13.69 8.75
C VAL A 64 -17.28 -12.22 8.98
N ARG A 65 -16.02 -11.82 8.92
CA ARG A 65 -15.65 -10.42 9.07
C ARG A 65 -15.63 -9.74 7.71
N LEU A 66 -15.97 -8.46 7.67
CA LEU A 66 -15.90 -7.68 6.44
C LEU A 66 -15.58 -6.22 6.72
N ILE A 67 -15.06 -5.55 5.71
CA ILE A 67 -14.96 -4.09 5.68
C ILE A 67 -15.79 -3.53 4.52
N LEU A 68 -16.30 -2.32 4.71
CA LEU A 68 -16.95 -1.55 3.66
C LEU A 68 -16.03 -0.40 3.25
N ILE A 69 -15.68 -0.32 1.97
CA ILE A 69 -14.78 0.69 1.43
C ILE A 69 -15.32 1.34 0.17
N GLU A 70 -14.74 2.47 -0.23
CA GLU A 70 -15.02 3.18 -1.48
C GLU A 70 -14.96 2.23 -2.67
N ARG A 71 -15.90 2.40 -3.61
CA ARG A 71 -15.76 1.77 -4.93
C ARG A 71 -14.98 2.75 -5.79
N VAL A 72 -13.68 2.55 -5.90
CA VAL A 72 -12.83 3.27 -6.84
C VAL A 72 -13.19 2.80 -8.26
N ASN A 73 -13.47 3.73 -9.17
CA ASN A 73 -13.85 3.41 -10.55
C ASN A 73 -12.60 3.31 -11.44
N GLY A 74 -11.62 2.54 -10.98
CA GLY A 74 -10.35 2.31 -11.64
C GLY A 74 -10.12 0.84 -11.97
N LEU A 75 -9.11 0.59 -12.81
CA LEU A 75 -8.61 -0.76 -13.09
C LEU A 75 -7.29 -0.98 -12.33
N PRO A 76 -7.03 -2.19 -11.83
CA PRO A 76 -5.72 -2.49 -11.28
C PRO A 76 -4.67 -2.37 -12.37
N MET A 77 -3.53 -1.79 -12.03
CA MET A 77 -2.39 -1.53 -12.90
C MET A 77 -1.92 -2.83 -13.60
N SER A 78 -1.99 -3.98 -12.92
CA SER A 78 -1.74 -5.32 -13.49
C SER A 78 -2.65 -5.74 -14.66
N ARG A 79 -3.79 -5.08 -14.87
CA ARG A 79 -4.72 -5.34 -15.98
C ARG A 79 -4.60 -4.32 -17.12
N LEU A 80 -3.68 -3.37 -17.00
CA LEU A 80 -3.44 -2.34 -17.99
C LEU A 80 -2.21 -2.70 -18.82
N GLU A 81 -2.21 -2.26 -20.06
CA GLU A 81 -1.07 -2.40 -20.96
C GLU A 81 -0.21 -1.13 -20.88
N PRO A 82 0.99 -1.17 -20.28
CA PRO A 82 1.80 0.04 -20.05
C PRO A 82 2.15 0.78 -21.35
N LYS A 83 2.30 0.05 -22.46
CA LYS A 83 2.59 0.60 -23.80
C LYS A 83 1.50 1.51 -24.36
N ARG A 84 0.31 1.52 -23.76
CA ARG A 84 -0.78 2.42 -24.14
C ARG A 84 -0.67 3.80 -23.50
N PHE A 85 0.27 3.98 -22.57
CA PHE A 85 0.55 5.24 -21.89
C PHE A 85 1.85 5.82 -22.43
N SER A 86 1.90 7.15 -22.54
CA SER A 86 3.15 7.85 -22.82
C SER A 86 4.15 7.64 -21.69
N THR A 87 5.43 7.91 -21.95
CA THR A 87 6.46 7.84 -20.90
C THR A 87 6.16 8.85 -19.79
N GLU A 88 5.67 10.05 -20.13
CA GLU A 88 5.29 11.09 -19.18
C GLU A 88 4.11 10.66 -18.29
N GLU A 89 3.09 10.02 -18.86
CA GLU A 89 1.94 9.49 -18.09
C GLU A 89 2.40 8.40 -17.12
N ARG A 90 3.29 7.50 -17.55
CA ARG A 90 3.85 6.45 -16.67
C ARG A 90 4.72 7.04 -15.57
N GLN A 91 5.50 8.07 -15.87
CA GLN A 91 6.28 8.79 -14.86
C GLN A 91 5.37 9.48 -13.83
N ASP A 92 4.27 10.10 -14.26
CA ASP A 92 3.30 10.70 -13.34
C ASP A 92 2.63 9.65 -12.44
N ILE A 93 2.22 8.52 -13.01
CA ILE A 93 1.69 7.38 -12.24
C ILE A 93 2.71 6.89 -11.20
N MET A 94 3.95 6.65 -11.62
CA MET A 94 5.01 6.20 -10.71
C MET A 94 5.30 7.22 -9.61
N LYS A 95 5.28 8.52 -9.93
CA LYS A 95 5.42 9.60 -8.95
C LYS A 95 4.32 9.55 -7.89
N GLN A 96 3.06 9.41 -8.31
CA GLN A 96 1.94 9.28 -7.38
C GLN A 96 2.05 8.03 -6.49
N ILE A 97 2.55 6.90 -7.02
CA ILE A 97 2.81 5.68 -6.23
C ILE A 97 3.87 5.94 -5.16
N VAL A 98 4.99 6.55 -5.53
CA VAL A 98 6.09 6.89 -4.60
C VAL A 98 5.62 7.84 -3.50
N GLU A 99 4.86 8.87 -3.87
CA GLU A 99 4.30 9.85 -2.91
C GLU A 99 3.28 9.20 -1.97
N ALA A 100 2.39 8.36 -2.50
CA ALA A 100 1.39 7.64 -1.71
C ALA A 100 2.06 6.65 -0.73
N GLU A 101 3.00 5.83 -1.19
CA GLU A 101 3.75 4.90 -0.33
C GLU A 101 4.54 5.65 0.75
N SER A 102 5.20 6.74 0.38
CA SER A 102 5.95 7.58 1.34
C SER A 102 5.01 8.19 2.40
N ALA A 103 3.79 8.57 2.02
CA ALA A 103 2.77 9.07 2.95
C ALA A 103 2.23 7.98 3.90
N LEU A 104 2.07 6.75 3.41
CA LEU A 104 1.77 5.57 4.23
C LEU A 104 2.88 5.35 5.26
N TYR A 105 4.13 5.32 4.79
CA TYR A 105 5.30 5.06 5.62
C TYR A 105 5.50 6.15 6.68
N ALA A 106 5.27 7.43 6.34
CA ALA A 106 5.32 8.55 7.28
C ALA A 106 4.30 8.42 8.43
N LYS A 107 3.23 7.64 8.25
CA LYS A 107 2.23 7.30 9.29
C LYS A 107 2.50 5.94 9.95
N ASP A 108 3.69 5.38 9.75
CA ASP A 108 4.13 4.08 10.28
C ASP A 108 3.25 2.94 9.79
N VAL A 109 2.90 2.97 8.50
CA VAL A 109 2.23 1.86 7.84
C VAL A 109 3.11 1.40 6.69
N PHE A 110 3.60 0.17 6.77
CA PHE A 110 4.31 -0.46 5.67
C PHE A 110 3.36 -1.42 4.94
N HIS A 111 3.17 -1.25 3.63
CA HIS A 111 2.17 -2.01 2.88
C HIS A 111 2.51 -3.52 2.78
N GLU A 112 3.80 -3.88 2.73
CA GLU A 112 4.40 -5.20 2.50
C GLU A 112 4.04 -5.92 1.18
N ASP A 113 2.91 -5.61 0.56
CA ASP A 113 2.47 -6.21 -0.71
C ASP A 113 2.24 -5.17 -1.82
N LEU A 114 3.10 -4.17 -1.90
CA LEU A 114 2.95 -3.08 -2.89
C LEU A 114 3.39 -3.57 -4.27
N CYS A 115 2.42 -3.77 -5.15
CA CYS A 115 2.65 -4.27 -6.51
C CYS A 115 1.49 -3.88 -7.45
N PRO A 116 1.62 -4.03 -8.78
CA PRO A 116 0.62 -3.56 -9.74
C PRO A 116 -0.81 -4.11 -9.57
N ARG A 117 -1.01 -5.24 -8.89
CA ARG A 117 -2.38 -5.73 -8.60
C ARG A 117 -3.09 -4.92 -7.50
N ASN A 118 -2.31 -4.27 -6.63
CA ASN A 118 -2.76 -3.51 -5.48
C ASN A 118 -2.74 -1.99 -5.73
N ILE A 119 -2.53 -1.57 -6.98
CA ILE A 119 -2.63 -0.18 -7.43
C ILE A 119 -3.79 -0.05 -8.40
N LEU A 120 -4.81 0.74 -8.06
CA LEU A 120 -5.87 1.11 -8.98
C LEU A 120 -5.54 2.41 -9.69
N ILE A 121 -5.75 2.44 -10.99
CA ILE A 121 -5.66 3.63 -11.85
C ILE A 121 -7.08 4.07 -12.15
N GLU A 122 -7.52 5.18 -11.56
CA GLU A 122 -8.82 5.80 -11.79
C GLU A 122 -8.67 6.99 -12.74
N TRP A 123 -9.45 6.98 -13.82
CA TRP A 123 -9.52 8.12 -14.74
C TRP A 123 -10.62 9.08 -14.29
N SER A 124 -10.21 10.29 -13.90
CA SER A 124 -11.15 11.35 -13.56
C SER A 124 -11.26 12.35 -14.73
N GLY A 125 -12.37 12.24 -15.47
CA GLY A 125 -12.70 13.19 -16.54
C GLY A 125 -11.64 13.27 -17.65
N LEU A 126 -11.40 14.49 -18.14
CA LEU A 126 -10.70 14.72 -19.40
C LEU A 126 -9.19 14.46 -19.39
N GLU A 127 -8.51 14.23 -18.26
CA GLU A 127 -7.04 13.97 -18.28
C GLU A 127 -6.38 13.59 -16.93
N ARG A 128 -7.09 13.55 -15.80
CA ARG A 128 -6.44 13.31 -14.50
C ARG A 128 -6.51 11.85 -14.08
N VAL A 129 -5.35 11.22 -14.02
CA VAL A 129 -5.17 9.90 -13.42
C VAL A 129 -5.01 10.05 -11.91
N ARG A 130 -5.82 9.31 -11.15
CA ARG A 130 -5.67 9.14 -9.71
C ARG A 130 -5.15 7.73 -9.45
N VAL A 131 -4.01 7.64 -8.79
CA VAL A 131 -3.45 6.39 -8.26
C VAL A 131 -4.04 6.11 -6.88
N VAL A 132 -4.56 4.90 -6.67
CA VAL A 132 -5.11 4.48 -5.38
C VAL A 132 -4.50 3.15 -4.94
N ILE A 133 -3.85 3.15 -3.78
CA ILE A 133 -3.31 1.93 -3.15
C ILE A 133 -4.45 1.20 -2.44
N ILE A 134 -4.58 -0.11 -2.69
CA ILE A 134 -5.60 -0.98 -2.11
C ILE A 134 -4.98 -2.22 -1.48
N ASP A 135 -5.80 -2.96 -0.71
CA ASP A 135 -5.45 -4.23 -0.10
C ASP A 135 -4.34 -4.16 0.96
N PHE A 136 -4.72 -3.67 2.13
CA PHE A 136 -3.82 -3.55 3.29
C PHE A 136 -3.79 -4.80 4.17
N GLY A 137 -4.24 -5.96 3.66
CA GLY A 137 -4.29 -7.18 4.46
C GLY A 137 -2.91 -7.62 4.95
N LYS A 138 -1.87 -7.37 4.15
CA LYS A 138 -0.47 -7.66 4.51
C LYS A 138 0.24 -6.51 5.19
N SER A 139 -0.40 -5.37 5.36
CA SER A 139 0.29 -4.20 5.89
C SER A 139 0.69 -4.41 7.35
N VAL A 140 1.79 -3.80 7.73
CA VAL A 140 2.31 -3.78 9.09
C VAL A 140 2.12 -2.38 9.66
N ILE A 141 1.63 -2.30 10.90
CA ILE A 141 1.61 -1.06 11.67
C ILE A 141 2.94 -0.97 12.42
N GLY A 142 3.81 -0.10 11.93
CA GLY A 142 5.22 -0.03 12.24
C GLY A 142 6.07 -0.13 10.97
N ARG A 143 7.39 -0.12 11.16
CA ARG A 143 8.38 -0.08 10.09
C ARG A 143 9.41 -1.20 10.16
N SER A 144 9.55 -1.85 11.33
CA SER A 144 10.44 -3.00 11.53
C SER A 144 9.77 -4.34 11.24
N ARG A 145 10.55 -5.43 11.27
CA ARG A 145 10.00 -6.80 11.14
C ARG A 145 9.22 -7.23 12.37
N ASN A 146 9.53 -6.63 13.52
CA ASN A 146 8.79 -6.83 14.75
C ASN A 146 8.46 -5.49 15.42
N PRO A 147 7.41 -4.79 14.97
CA PRO A 147 7.02 -3.50 15.54
C PRO A 147 6.66 -3.52 17.02
N SER A 148 6.37 -4.70 17.58
CA SER A 148 6.13 -4.85 19.01
C SER A 148 7.41 -4.75 19.84
N ASN A 149 8.59 -4.91 19.23
CA ASN A 149 9.88 -4.67 19.84
C ASN A 149 10.29 -3.21 19.67
N SER A 150 10.18 -2.44 20.74
CA SER A 150 10.48 -0.99 20.74
C SER A 150 11.93 -0.64 20.39
N GLU A 151 12.89 -1.53 20.71
CA GLU A 151 14.30 -1.30 20.39
C GLU A 151 14.59 -1.55 18.90
N GLU A 152 13.89 -2.50 18.29
CA GLU A 152 13.99 -2.73 16.85
C GLU A 152 13.28 -1.62 16.09
N GLU A 153 12.05 -1.26 16.50
CA GLU A 153 11.24 -0.24 15.83
C GLU A 153 11.88 1.15 15.85
N SER A 154 12.58 1.52 16.94
CA SER A 154 13.21 2.83 17.06
C SER A 154 14.31 3.08 16.00
N GLN A 155 14.92 2.01 15.46
CA GLN A 155 15.94 2.09 14.42
C GLN A 155 15.36 2.53 13.06
N TRP A 156 14.04 2.46 12.88
CA TRP A 156 13.34 2.80 11.64
C TRP A 156 12.70 4.19 11.64
N PHE A 157 13.07 5.02 12.63
CA PHE A 157 12.64 6.42 12.77
C PHE A 157 11.11 6.61 12.73
N PRO A 158 10.34 5.92 13.59
CA PRO A 158 8.88 5.99 13.57
C PRO A 158 8.37 7.43 13.73
N GLY A 159 7.33 7.79 12.99
CA GLY A 159 6.74 9.13 12.95
C GLY A 159 7.55 10.17 12.17
N VAL A 160 8.73 9.83 11.65
CA VAL A 160 9.58 10.74 10.86
C VAL A 160 9.43 10.41 9.37
N PRO A 161 9.15 11.39 8.50
CA PRO A 161 9.19 11.18 7.05
C PRO A 161 10.59 10.75 6.58
N ILE A 162 10.65 9.74 5.73
CA ILE A 162 11.90 9.29 5.09
C ILE A 162 11.86 9.70 3.63
N SER A 163 12.96 10.27 3.14
CA SER A 163 13.05 10.70 1.75
C SER A 163 12.81 9.53 0.77
N PRO A 164 12.04 9.75 -0.32
CA PRO A 164 11.93 8.80 -1.41
C PRO A 164 13.29 8.40 -2.01
N LEU A 165 14.30 9.29 -1.97
CA LEU A 165 15.65 9.00 -2.47
C LEU A 165 16.29 7.80 -1.76
N LEU A 166 15.97 7.58 -0.49
CA LEU A 166 16.41 6.42 0.29
C LEU A 166 15.48 5.23 0.08
N ARG A 167 14.17 5.44 0.28
CA ARG A 167 13.15 4.39 0.32
C ARG A 167 12.94 3.68 -1.01
N TRP A 168 13.03 4.43 -2.10
CA TRP A 168 12.81 3.99 -3.48
C TRP A 168 14.11 3.89 -4.28
N ASN A 169 15.27 3.93 -3.60
CA ASN A 169 16.55 3.68 -4.24
C ASN A 169 16.53 2.32 -4.95
N ILE A 170 17.12 2.25 -6.15
CA ILE A 170 17.13 1.05 -6.97
C ILE A 170 17.72 -0.18 -6.24
N TYR A 171 18.65 0.04 -5.30
CA TYR A 171 19.25 -1.01 -4.47
C TYR A 171 18.22 -1.83 -3.67
N TYR A 172 17.11 -1.21 -3.25
CA TYR A 172 16.06 -1.84 -2.45
C TYR A 172 15.01 -2.59 -3.27
N GLY A 173 15.06 -2.49 -4.60
CA GLY A 173 14.24 -3.29 -5.50
C GLY A 173 12.74 -2.99 -5.52
N TYR A 174 12.25 -1.94 -4.84
CA TYR A 174 10.87 -1.47 -4.97
C TYR A 174 10.44 -1.26 -6.44
N PRO A 175 11.26 -0.64 -7.31
CA PRO A 175 10.90 -0.44 -8.71
C PRO A 175 10.76 -1.74 -9.51
N ASN A 176 11.35 -2.84 -9.04
CA ASN A 176 11.33 -4.12 -9.76
C ASN A 176 9.92 -4.69 -9.88
N SER A 177 9.06 -4.47 -8.87
CA SER A 177 7.64 -4.83 -8.94
C SER A 177 6.88 -4.08 -10.03
N PHE A 178 7.46 -3.01 -10.57
CA PHE A 178 6.87 -2.11 -11.57
C PHE A 178 7.68 -2.05 -12.87
N GLU A 179 8.56 -3.03 -13.12
CA GLU A 179 9.50 -3.00 -14.25
C GLU A 179 8.80 -2.80 -15.61
N ASP A 180 7.63 -3.41 -15.81
CA ASP A 180 6.84 -3.28 -17.04
C ASP A 180 6.38 -1.83 -17.34
N TRP A 181 6.40 -0.96 -16.31
CA TRP A 181 5.97 0.43 -16.40
C TRP A 181 7.12 1.42 -16.53
N ILE A 182 8.36 0.96 -16.35
CA ILE A 182 9.56 1.81 -16.28
C ILE A 182 10.49 1.44 -17.43
N ASP A 183 10.61 2.32 -18.42
CA ASP A 183 11.55 2.19 -19.56
C ASP A 183 12.58 3.34 -19.61
N TRP A 184 12.70 4.08 -18.51
CA TRP A 184 13.68 5.15 -18.30
C TRP A 184 14.68 4.78 -17.19
N SER A 185 15.74 5.56 -17.05
CA SER A 185 16.68 5.43 -15.94
C SER A 185 16.00 5.78 -14.61
N TRP A 186 15.57 4.76 -13.86
CA TRP A 186 14.83 4.96 -12.60
C TRP A 186 15.59 5.83 -11.62
N GLN A 187 16.88 5.53 -11.39
CA GLN A 187 17.67 6.22 -10.37
C GLN A 187 17.89 7.69 -10.72
N GLU A 188 18.21 8.01 -11.98
CA GLU A 188 18.36 9.40 -12.43
C GLU A 188 17.03 10.17 -12.34
N TRP A 189 15.92 9.53 -12.71
CA TRP A 189 14.59 10.12 -12.59
C TRP A 189 14.21 10.37 -11.13
N LEU A 190 14.46 9.41 -10.23
CA LEU A 190 14.18 9.53 -8.80
C LEU A 190 14.97 10.69 -8.19
N GLU A 191 16.27 10.75 -8.47
CA GLU A 191 17.15 11.83 -8.01
C GLU A 191 16.73 13.19 -8.54
N PHE A 192 16.29 13.26 -9.80
CA PHE A 192 15.75 14.49 -10.37
C PHE A 192 14.42 14.91 -9.72
N GLN A 193 13.50 13.98 -9.52
CA GLN A 193 12.15 14.28 -8.99
C GLN A 193 12.14 14.70 -7.53
N TYR A 194 13.04 14.14 -6.71
CA TYR A 194 13.03 14.31 -5.26
C TYR A 194 14.30 14.98 -4.71
N LYS A 195 15.04 15.68 -5.58
CA LYS A 195 16.28 16.38 -5.23
C LYS A 195 16.12 17.31 -4.03
N GLU A 196 14.98 17.98 -3.94
CA GLU A 196 14.63 18.89 -2.84
C GLU A 196 14.54 18.20 -1.48
N THR A 197 14.31 16.88 -1.45
CA THR A 197 14.28 16.12 -0.21
C THR A 197 15.67 15.76 0.31
N GLU A 198 16.71 15.89 -0.52
CA GLU A 198 18.08 15.48 -0.19
C GLU A 198 18.63 16.21 1.04
N SER A 199 18.36 17.51 1.16
CA SER A 199 18.83 18.32 2.29
C SER A 199 18.17 17.99 3.63
N ALA A 200 17.04 17.25 3.59
CA ALA A 200 16.33 16.82 4.79
C ALA A 200 16.81 15.45 5.30
N ILE A 201 17.66 14.75 4.54
CA ILE A 201 18.17 13.43 4.90
C ILE A 201 19.28 13.57 5.93
N THR A 202 19.14 12.90 7.09
CA THR A 202 20.18 12.87 8.12
C THR A 202 21.23 11.78 7.85
N ASP A 203 22.41 11.90 8.45
CA ASP A 203 23.48 10.91 8.32
C ASP A 203 23.05 9.54 8.88
N GLU A 204 22.26 9.51 9.95
CA GLU A 204 21.72 8.27 10.52
C GLU A 204 20.75 7.59 9.54
N GLN A 205 19.92 8.37 8.83
CA GLN A 205 19.04 7.83 7.81
C GLN A 205 19.85 7.23 6.64
N ARG A 206 20.94 7.88 6.20
CA ARG A 206 21.83 7.35 5.15
C ARG A 206 22.63 6.11 5.57
N GLN A 207 22.77 5.86 6.86
CA GLN A 207 23.41 4.64 7.36
C GLN A 207 22.42 3.47 7.42
N MET A 208 21.14 3.78 7.62
CA MET A 208 20.08 2.78 7.68
C MET A 208 19.62 2.31 6.29
N TRP A 209 19.56 3.23 5.32
CA TRP A 209 19.25 2.97 3.92
C TRP A 209 20.46 3.26 3.03
#